data_AF-A0A540VSF2-F1
#
_entry.id   AF-A0A540VSF2-F1
#
_cell.length_a   1.000
_cell.length_b   1.000
_cell.length_c   1.000
_cell.angle_alpha   90.00
_cell.angle_beta   90.00
_cell.angle_gamma   90.00
#
_symmetry.space_group_name_H-M   'P 1'
#
loop_
_entity.id
_entity.type
_entity.pdbx_description
1 polymer ?
#
loop_
_entity_poly.entity_id
_entity_poly.type
_entity_poly.pdbx_seq_one_letter_code
_entity_poly.pdbx_strand_id
1 'polypeptide(L)'
;MARGRATAGGTVRLTVVSGFALIGFVTVLLLGTGVVMDVRSIDQTRGGYEPPYTDFTGEPVRWEQLDTTATGMVHRGHVVDVLIDCSSGMMTFDVFGLEIPWRGFSERALVVHKPRDACKDRGFSPRF
;
A
#
# COMPACT_ATOMS: atom_id res chain seq x y z
N MET A 1 -9.79 -59.01 8.62
CA MET A 1 -9.69 -57.66 8.01
C MET A 1 -10.81 -56.79 8.56
N ALA A 2 -10.55 -55.98 9.58
CA ALA A 2 -11.50 -55.01 10.10
C ALA A 2 -11.37 -53.70 9.31
N ARG A 3 -12.33 -53.41 8.43
CA ARG A 3 -12.48 -52.07 7.85
C ARG A 3 -13.01 -51.16 8.95
N GLY A 4 -12.13 -50.32 9.50
CA GLY A 4 -12.51 -49.26 10.43
C GLY A 4 -13.59 -48.40 9.79
N ARG A 5 -14.78 -48.36 10.39
CA ARG A 5 -15.81 -47.39 10.07
C ARG A 5 -15.24 -46.01 10.35
N ALA A 6 -14.97 -45.22 9.32
CA ALA A 6 -14.88 -43.78 9.46
C ALA A 6 -16.20 -43.32 10.06
N THR A 7 -16.17 -42.90 11.33
CA THR A 7 -17.35 -42.35 12.00
C THR A 7 -17.71 -41.05 11.28
N ALA A 8 -18.99 -40.86 10.95
CA ALA A 8 -19.47 -39.68 10.21
C ALA A 8 -18.99 -38.35 10.83
N GLY A 9 -18.78 -38.31 12.16
CA GLY A 9 -18.20 -37.16 12.86
C GLY A 9 -16.74 -36.82 12.49
N GLY A 10 -15.93 -37.81 12.10
CA GLY A 10 -14.56 -37.58 11.63
C GLY A 10 -14.51 -36.92 10.25
N THR A 11 -15.39 -37.34 9.35
CA THR A 11 -15.51 -36.76 8.00
C THR A 11 -16.06 -35.33 8.06
N VAL A 12 -17.11 -35.09 8.86
CA VAL A 12 -17.68 -33.74 9.04
C VAL A 12 -16.65 -32.77 9.64
N ARG A 13 -15.90 -33.20 10.66
CA ARG A 13 -14.83 -32.39 11.25
C ARG A 13 -13.74 -32.04 10.23
N LEU A 14 -13.30 -33.01 9.42
CA LEU A 14 -12.28 -32.78 8.41
C LEU A 14 -12.77 -31.80 7.34
N THR A 15 -14.02 -31.93 6.87
CA THR A 15 -14.60 -31.01 5.88
C THR A 15 -14.70 -29.58 6.41
N VAL A 16 -15.16 -29.40 7.66
CA VAL A 16 -15.26 -28.07 8.28
C VAL A 16 -13.87 -27.43 8.47
N VAL A 17 -12.90 -28.20 8.98
CA VAL A 17 -11.53 -27.72 9.16
C VAL A 17 -10.89 -27.36 7.81
N SER A 18 -11.02 -28.21 6.79
CA SER A 18 -10.52 -27.94 5.45
C SER A 18 -11.19 -26.72 4.82
N GLY A 19 -12.48 -26.50 5.07
CA GLY A 19 -13.21 -25.31 4.63
C GLY A 19 -12.63 -24.03 5.23
N PHE A 20 -12.46 -23.99 6.55
CA PHE A 20 -11.84 -22.83 7.21
C PHE A 20 -10.37 -22.63 6.80
N ALA A 21 -9.62 -23.72 6.61
CA ALA A 21 -8.23 -23.65 6.14
C ALA A 21 -8.15 -23.07 4.72
N LEU A 22 -9.06 -23.47 3.82
CA LEU A 22 -9.13 -22.90 2.48
C LEU A 22 -9.48 -21.41 2.50
N ILE A 23 -10.46 -21.00 3.31
CA ILE A 23 -10.81 -19.59 3.48
C ILE A 23 -9.60 -18.81 4.00
N GLY A 24 -8.94 -19.29 5.05
CA GLY A 24 -7.74 -18.65 5.60
C GLY A 24 -6.63 -18.52 4.56
N PHE A 25 -6.38 -19.58 3.79
CA PHE A 25 -5.39 -19.57 2.71
C PHE A 25 -5.71 -18.54 1.63
N VAL A 26 -6.96 -18.51 1.14
CA VAL A 26 -7.39 -17.53 0.14
C VAL A 26 -7.28 -16.10 0.68
N THR A 27 -7.69 -15.85 1.92
CA THR A 27 -7.59 -14.53 2.55
C THR A 27 -6.14 -14.04 2.61
N VAL A 28 -5.19 -14.90 3.02
CA VAL A 28 -3.77 -14.54 3.06
C VAL A 28 -3.24 -14.20 1.66
N LEU A 29 -3.63 -14.97 0.64
CA LEU A 29 -3.24 -14.68 -0.74
C LEU A 29 -3.81 -13.35 -1.24
N LEU A 30 -5.09 -13.06 -0.97
CA LEU A 30 -5.74 -11.81 -1.37
C LEU A 30 -5.10 -10.61 -0.67
N LEU A 31 -4.83 -10.71 0.64
CA LEU A 31 -4.14 -9.65 1.40
C LEU A 31 -2.73 -9.41 0.85
N GLY A 32 -1.95 -10.47 0.62
CA GLY A 32 -0.60 -10.35 0.06
C GLY A 32 -0.63 -9.72 -1.34
N THR A 33 -1.60 -10.11 -2.17
CA THR A 33 -1.76 -9.53 -3.51
C THR A 33 -2.14 -8.05 -3.45
N GLY A 34 -3.08 -7.68 -2.58
CA GLY A 34 -3.49 -6.29 -2.36
C GLY A 34 -2.33 -5.40 -1.95
N VAL A 35 -1.53 -5.82 -0.96
CA VAL A 35 -0.33 -5.06 -0.54
C VAL A 35 0.68 -4.90 -1.68
N VAL A 36 0.93 -5.95 -2.47
CA VAL A 36 1.84 -5.85 -3.63
C VAL A 36 1.31 -4.89 -4.68
N MET A 37 0.00 -4.89 -4.93
CA MET A 37 -0.64 -3.95 -5.85
C MET A 37 -0.51 -2.51 -5.33
N ASP A 38 -0.73 -2.28 -4.05
CA ASP A 38 -0.65 -0.95 -3.43
C ASP A 38 0.77 -0.37 -3.55
N VAL A 39 1.79 -1.14 -3.17
CA VAL A 39 3.19 -0.72 -3.27
C VAL A 39 3.57 -0.35 -4.70
N ARG A 40 3.11 -1.13 -5.69
CA ARG A 40 3.37 -0.86 -7.11
C ARG A 40 2.56 0.32 -7.66
N SER A 41 1.41 0.62 -7.06
CA SER A 41 0.54 1.71 -7.51
C SER A 41 1.08 3.08 -7.10
N ILE A 42 1.74 3.17 -5.95
CA ILE A 42 2.27 4.43 -5.38
C ILE A 42 3.45 4.94 -6.20
N ASP A 43 4.47 4.12 -6.45
CA ASP A 43 5.66 4.50 -7.24
C ASP A 43 5.93 3.46 -8.33
N GLN A 44 5.82 3.91 -9.58
CA GLN A 44 6.07 3.09 -10.78
C GLN A 44 7.44 3.36 -11.39
N THR A 45 8.23 4.25 -10.78
CA THR A 45 9.55 4.60 -11.28
C THR A 45 10.63 3.62 -10.82
N ARG A 46 11.65 3.42 -11.65
CA ARG A 46 12.82 2.57 -11.35
C ARG A 46 14.11 3.19 -11.88
N GLY A 47 15.20 3.00 -11.16
CA GLY A 47 16.50 3.56 -11.56
C GLY A 47 16.61 5.05 -11.21
N GLY A 48 17.73 5.66 -11.63
CA GLY A 48 18.07 7.03 -11.25
C GLY A 48 18.15 7.19 -9.72
N TYR A 49 18.89 6.31 -9.03
CA TYR A 49 19.03 6.34 -7.57
C TYR A 49 20.15 7.27 -7.08
N GLU A 50 20.95 7.81 -8.00
CA GLU A 50 22.01 8.77 -7.71
C GLU A 50 21.71 10.12 -8.40
N PRO A 51 22.15 11.25 -7.81
CA PRO A 51 22.03 12.55 -8.45
C PRO A 51 22.62 12.55 -9.87
N PRO A 52 22.00 13.24 -10.85
CA PRO A 52 20.88 14.18 -10.71
C PRO A 52 19.48 13.53 -10.74
N TYR A 53 19.39 12.20 -10.60
CA TYR A 53 18.13 11.43 -10.62
C TYR A 53 17.32 11.52 -11.92
N THR A 54 17.99 11.69 -13.06
CA THR A 54 17.33 11.86 -14.38
C THR A 54 17.08 10.54 -15.10
N ASP A 55 17.88 9.51 -14.83
CA ASP A 55 17.91 8.27 -15.62
C ASP A 55 16.92 7.22 -15.10
N PHE A 56 15.80 7.66 -14.54
CA PHE A 56 14.73 6.77 -14.12
C PHE A 56 13.84 6.40 -15.32
N THR A 57 13.21 5.24 -15.22
CA THR A 57 12.16 4.79 -16.15
C THR A 57 10.85 4.64 -15.41
N GLY A 58 9.74 4.60 -16.14
CA GLY A 58 8.39 4.51 -15.56
C GLY A 58 7.76 5.86 -15.27
N GLU A 59 6.57 5.83 -14.69
CA GLU A 59 5.74 7.02 -14.49
C GLU A 59 5.88 7.56 -13.06
N PRO A 60 6.15 8.87 -12.88
CA PRO A 60 6.07 9.51 -11.57
C PRO A 60 4.65 9.41 -10.96
N VAL A 61 4.57 9.68 -9.64
CA VAL A 61 3.28 9.77 -8.92
C VAL A 61 2.33 10.73 -9.63
N ARG A 62 1.14 10.24 -9.96
CA ARG A 62 0.04 11.04 -10.52
C ARG A 62 -0.75 11.72 -9.41
N TRP A 63 -0.19 12.80 -8.89
CA TRP A 63 -0.73 13.51 -7.74
C TRP A 63 -2.18 13.93 -7.91
N GLU A 64 -2.59 14.31 -9.12
CA GLU A 64 -3.96 14.71 -9.47
C GLU A 64 -5.01 13.64 -9.18
N GLN A 65 -4.61 12.37 -9.04
CA GLN A 65 -5.51 11.25 -8.71
C GLN A 65 -5.69 11.04 -7.21
N LEU A 66 -4.92 11.73 -6.37
CA LEU A 66 -5.02 11.63 -4.91
C LEU A 66 -6.12 12.55 -4.37
N ASP A 67 -6.83 12.04 -3.36
CA ASP A 67 -7.82 12.82 -2.63
C ASP A 67 -7.11 13.89 -1.81
N THR A 68 -7.71 15.07 -1.72
CA THR A 68 -7.22 16.15 -0.85
C THR A 68 -7.83 16.01 0.53
N THR A 69 -7.01 16.16 1.57
CA THR A 69 -7.43 16.11 2.99
C THR A 69 -7.24 17.48 3.64
N ALA A 70 -7.56 17.60 4.94
CA ALA A 70 -7.34 18.85 5.67
C ALA A 70 -5.85 19.22 5.81
N THR A 71 -4.96 18.22 5.82
CA THR A 71 -3.51 18.40 6.08
C THR A 71 -2.63 18.09 4.88
N GLY A 72 -3.20 17.49 3.82
CA GLY A 72 -2.47 17.22 2.59
C GLY A 72 -3.23 16.36 1.60
N MET A 73 -2.71 15.16 1.33
CA MET A 73 -3.24 14.26 0.30
C MET A 73 -3.29 12.83 0.81
N VAL A 74 -4.14 11.99 0.19
CA VAL A 74 -4.15 10.55 0.45
C VAL A 74 -4.21 9.76 -0.85
N HIS A 75 -3.30 8.79 -0.98
CA HIS A 75 -3.39 7.74 -1.99
C HIS A 75 -4.19 6.58 -1.43
N ARG A 76 -5.26 6.21 -2.14
CA ARG A 76 -6.16 5.12 -1.73
C ARG A 76 -5.71 3.79 -2.32
N GLY A 77 -5.32 2.87 -1.44
CA GLY A 77 -4.95 1.50 -1.81
C GLY A 77 -6.11 0.52 -1.63
N HIS A 78 -5.83 -0.75 -1.90
CA HIS A 78 -6.71 -1.87 -1.60
C HIS A 78 -6.62 -2.30 -0.13
N VAL A 79 -5.42 -2.23 0.45
CA VAL A 79 -5.08 -2.65 1.81
C VAL A 79 -4.36 -1.54 2.59
N VAL A 80 -3.52 -0.75 1.90
CA VAL A 80 -2.69 0.30 2.49
C VAL A 80 -2.99 1.63 1.82
N ASP A 81 -3.54 2.56 2.60
CA ASP A 81 -3.62 3.96 2.22
C ASP A 81 -2.31 4.68 2.60
N VAL A 82 -1.91 5.67 1.80
CA VAL A 82 -0.74 6.51 2.09
C VAL A 82 -1.20 7.94 2.31
N LEU A 83 -1.15 8.37 3.56
CA LEU A 83 -1.44 9.74 3.96
C LEU A 83 -0.17 10.55 3.84
N ILE A 84 -0.26 11.71 3.20
CA ILE A 84 0.83 12.64 2.99
C ILE A 84 0.46 13.96 3.67
N ASP A 85 1.22 14.32 4.69
CA ASP A 85 1.11 15.64 5.30
C ASP A 85 1.84 16.67 4.43
N CYS A 86 1.11 17.61 3.84
CA CYS A 86 1.66 18.58 2.90
C CYS A 86 2.48 19.69 3.59
N SER A 87 2.47 19.80 4.92
CA SER A 87 3.29 20.77 5.64
C SER A 87 4.70 20.21 5.92
N SER A 88 4.76 18.99 6.44
CA SER A 88 5.97 18.30 6.92
C SER A 88 6.55 17.30 5.92
N GLY A 89 5.79 16.92 4.89
CA GLY A 89 6.19 15.90 3.92
C GLY A 89 6.21 14.49 4.50
N MET A 90 5.63 14.30 5.68
CA MET A 90 5.54 13.02 6.37
C MET A 90 4.58 12.10 5.62
N MET A 91 5.04 10.90 5.26
CA MET A 91 4.18 9.81 4.78
C MET A 91 3.83 8.88 5.94
N THR A 92 2.54 8.59 6.08
CA THR A 92 1.97 7.66 7.06
C THR A 92 1.22 6.58 6.31
N PHE A 93 1.43 5.32 6.68
CA PHE A 93 0.64 4.22 6.15
C PHE A 93 -0.58 4.02 7.05
N ASP A 94 -1.77 4.00 6.45
CA ASP A 94 -3.00 3.58 7.12
C ASP A 94 -3.36 2.18 6.62
N VAL A 95 -3.36 1.21 7.54
CA VAL A 95 -3.72 -0.18 7.28
C VAL A 95 -4.92 -0.53 8.14
N PHE A 96 -6.10 -0.64 7.51
CA PHE A 96 -7.37 -0.91 8.19
C PHE A 96 -7.71 0.06 9.34
N GLY A 97 -7.37 1.35 9.19
CA GLY A 97 -7.59 2.40 10.19
C GLY A 97 -6.46 2.55 11.20
N LEU A 98 -5.39 1.76 11.09
CA LEU A 98 -4.19 1.88 11.92
C LEU A 98 -3.15 2.74 11.19
N GLU A 99 -2.95 3.96 11.68
CA GLU A 99 -1.93 4.87 11.18
C GLU A 99 -0.54 4.53 11.75
N ILE A 100 0.40 4.22 10.87
CA ILE A 100 1.79 3.89 11.16
C ILE A 100 2.67 4.94 10.48
N PRO A 101 3.28 5.87 11.23
CA PRO A 101 4.22 6.84 10.66
C PRO A 101 5.39 6.12 9.99
N TRP A 102 5.75 6.52 8.77
CA TRP A 102 6.82 5.87 8.02
C TRP A 102 8.06 6.75 7.89
N ARG A 103 8.11 7.65 6.90
CA ARG A 103 9.23 8.56 6.66
C ARG A 103 8.84 9.74 5.77
N GLY A 104 9.67 10.78 5.77
CA GLY A 104 9.55 11.87 4.80
C GLY A 104 9.99 11.44 3.39
N PHE A 105 9.73 12.30 2.40
CA PHE A 105 10.22 12.08 1.05
C PHE A 105 11.75 12.03 0.99
N SER A 106 12.31 11.10 0.20
CA SER A 106 13.73 11.11 -0.12
C SER A 106 14.08 12.22 -1.12
N GLU A 107 15.36 12.60 -1.23
CA GLU A 107 15.82 13.59 -2.22
C GLU A 107 15.40 13.22 -3.64
N ARG A 108 15.56 11.95 -4.03
CA ARG A 108 15.07 11.43 -5.30
C ARG A 108 13.56 11.66 -5.46
N ALA A 109 12.77 11.33 -4.44
CA ALA A 109 11.32 11.50 -4.52
C ALA A 109 10.92 12.98 -4.65
N LEU A 110 11.66 13.88 -3.98
CA LEU A 110 11.47 15.32 -4.11
C LEU A 110 11.74 15.82 -5.53
N VAL A 111 12.79 15.32 -6.19
CA VAL A 111 13.18 15.73 -7.55
C VAL A 111 12.29 15.08 -8.61
N VAL A 112 12.07 13.77 -8.52
CA VAL A 112 11.38 12.95 -9.54
C VAL A 112 9.88 13.14 -9.47
N HIS A 113 9.30 13.06 -8.27
CA HIS A 113 7.85 13.13 -8.11
C HIS A 113 7.36 14.54 -7.80
N LYS A 114 8.20 15.46 -7.33
CA LYS A 114 7.81 16.86 -7.05
C LYS A 114 6.59 17.02 -6.12
N PRO A 115 6.53 16.32 -4.97
CA PRO A 115 5.41 16.42 -4.02
C PRO A 115 5.16 17.85 -3.53
N ARG A 116 6.21 18.69 -3.44
CA ARG A 116 6.07 20.10 -3.04
C ARG A 116 5.19 20.88 -4.02
N ASP A 117 5.35 20.64 -5.31
CA ASP A 117 4.58 21.34 -6.34
C ASP A 117 3.12 20.87 -6.28
N ALA A 118 2.91 19.56 -6.18
CA ALA A 118 1.58 18.98 -6.01
C ALA A 118 0.81 19.48 -4.77
N CYS A 119 1.51 19.70 -3.65
CA CYS A 119 0.94 20.32 -2.45
C CYS A 119 0.62 21.80 -2.66
N LYS A 120 1.50 22.56 -3.32
CA LYS A 120 1.25 23.99 -3.63
C LYS A 120 0.06 24.17 -4.56
N ASP A 121 -0.08 23.31 -5.56
CA ASP A 121 -1.21 23.34 -6.51
C ASP A 121 -2.56 23.14 -5.81
N ARG A 122 -2.56 22.54 -4.62
CA ARG A 122 -3.73 22.34 -3.76
C ARG A 122 -3.88 23.40 -2.65
N GLY A 123 -3.06 24.45 -2.68
CA GLY A 123 -3.13 25.55 -1.72
C GLY A 123 -2.39 25.32 -0.40
N PHE A 124 -1.58 24.26 -0.29
CA PHE A 124 -0.73 24.04 0.88
C PHE A 124 0.59 24.83 0.79
N SER A 125 1.23 25.04 1.94
CA SER A 125 2.54 25.70 2.06
C SER A 125 3.59 24.71 2.60
N PRO A 126 4.17 23.83 1.75
CA PRO A 126 5.12 22.80 2.18
C PRO A 126 6.42 23.39 2.73
N ARG A 127 6.95 22.80 3.81
CA ARG A 127 8.18 23.24 4.51
C ARG A 127 9.30 22.22 4.55
N PHE A 128 9.04 21.03 4.03
CA PHE A 128 10.00 19.94 3.87
C PHE A 128 10.75 20.05 2.56
#